data_AF-A0A6C0EQM8-F1
#
_entry.id   AF-A0A6C0EQM8-F1
#
_cell.length_a   1.000
_cell.length_b   1.000
_cell.length_c   1.000
_cell.angle_alpha   90.00
_cell.angle_beta   90.00
_cell.angle_gamma   90.00
#
_symmetry.space_group_name_H-M   'P 1'
#
loop_
_entity.id
_entity.type
_entity.pdbx_description
1 polymer ?
#
loop_
_entity_poly.entity_id
_entity_poly.type
_entity_poly.pdbx_seq_one_letter_code
_entity_poly.pdbx_strand_id
1 'polypeptide(L)'
;MANKDIANWVGYFLAACLIIVLIWIVAKQIKEHHLQDDPMLYTLKEVLLPVHPIIGKLKLYKGDKSYTINKEKIFLCLRDENGEYYPFNMLIYVLLHEISHMLNTDDVGHTPAFHKKFDELLDRATQLGIFNPSIPILQNYCQHD
;
A
#
# COMPACT_ATOMS: atom_id res chain seq x y z
N MET A 1 -7.68 31.80 46.50
CA MET A 1 -6.49 31.68 45.63
C MET A 1 -6.37 30.26 45.07
N ALA A 2 -6.33 29.21 45.90
CA ALA A 2 -6.19 27.79 45.49
C ALA A 2 -7.03 27.31 44.29
N ASN A 3 -8.30 27.72 44.16
CA ASN A 3 -9.18 27.26 43.07
C ASN A 3 -8.76 27.80 41.68
N LYS A 4 -8.17 29.01 41.62
CA LYS A 4 -7.63 29.56 40.36
C LYS A 4 -6.34 28.84 39.95
N ASP A 5 -5.53 28.45 40.92
CA ASP A 5 -4.28 27.73 40.67
C ASP A 5 -4.56 26.31 40.15
N ILE A 6 -5.54 25.62 40.73
CA ILE A 6 -6.03 24.32 40.25
C ILE A 6 -6.58 24.43 38.83
N ALA A 7 -7.42 25.44 38.54
CA ALA A 7 -7.97 25.66 37.21
C ALA A 7 -6.88 25.91 36.15
N ASN A 8 -5.84 26.68 36.50
CA ASN A 8 -4.70 26.93 35.61
C ASN A 8 -3.89 25.65 35.35
N TRP A 9 -3.61 24.84 36.38
CA TRP A 9 -2.94 23.54 36.23
C TRP A 9 -3.72 22.56 35.35
N VAL A 10 -5.05 22.50 35.53
CA VAL A 10 -5.93 21.72 34.66
C VAL A 10 -5.86 22.24 33.22
N GLY A 11 -5.86 23.57 33.02
CA GLY A 11 -5.70 24.18 31.70
C GLY A 11 -4.37 23.83 31.02
N TYR A 12 -3.25 23.94 31.73
CA TYR A 12 -1.94 23.56 31.21
C TYR A 12 -1.84 22.07 30.89
N PHE A 13 -2.41 21.21 31.74
CA PHE A 13 -2.46 19.77 31.50
C PHE A 13 -3.27 19.45 30.23
N LEU A 14 -4.45 20.03 30.07
CA LEU A 14 -5.27 19.85 28.86
C LEU A 14 -4.55 20.36 27.61
N ALA A 15 -3.89 21.52 27.68
CA ALA A 15 -3.09 22.04 26.57
C ALA A 15 -1.92 21.11 26.22
N ALA A 16 -1.21 20.57 27.22
CA ALA A 16 -0.12 19.60 27.02
C ALA A 16 -0.63 18.31 26.38
N CYS A 17 -1.76 17.76 26.84
CA CYS A 17 -2.39 16.60 26.23
C CYS A 17 -2.75 16.85 24.75
N LEU A 18 -3.33 18.01 24.43
CA LEU A 18 -3.64 18.39 23.05
C LEU A 18 -2.38 18.47 22.18
N ILE A 19 -1.31 19.10 22.68
CA ILE A 19 -0.03 19.18 21.96
C ILE A 19 0.56 17.78 21.71
N ILE A 20 0.53 16.89 22.70
CA ILE A 20 1.01 15.50 22.55
C ILE A 20 0.21 14.76 21.48
N VAL A 21 -1.12 14.90 21.48
CA VAL A 21 -1.99 14.29 20.46
C VAL A 21 -1.68 14.85 19.07
N LEU A 22 -1.49 16.16 18.93
CA LEU A 22 -1.13 16.79 17.66
C LEU A 22 0.23 16.30 17.13
N ILE A 23 1.24 16.23 18.00
CA ILE A 23 2.57 15.68 17.64
C ILE A 23 2.43 14.23 17.17
N TRP A 24 1.62 13.42 17.86
CA TRP A 24 1.38 12.03 17.47
C TRP A 24 0.69 11.91 16.10
N ILE A 25 -0.31 12.75 15.82
CA ILE A 25 -0.98 12.81 14.51
C ILE A 25 0.02 13.18 13.40
N VAL A 26 0.82 14.23 13.62
CA VAL A 26 1.82 14.69 12.64
C VAL A 26 2.89 13.61 12.41
N ALA A 27 3.40 12.99 13.48
CA ALA A 27 4.37 11.90 13.37
C ALA A 27 3.80 10.71 12.59
N LYS A 28 2.52 10.36 12.82
CA LYS A 28 1.83 9.32 12.06
C LYS A 28 1.73 9.69 10.57
N GLN A 29 1.35 10.92 10.26
CA GLN A 29 1.21 11.39 8.87
C GLN A 29 2.57 11.41 8.14
N ILE A 30 3.63 11.86 8.80
CA ILE A 30 5.00 11.83 8.27
C ILE A 30 5.42 10.38 7.98
N LYS A 31 5.18 9.46 8.92
CA LYS A 31 5.47 8.03 8.70
C LYS A 31 4.70 7.48 7.51
N GLU A 32 3.41 7.77 7.38
CA GLU A 32 2.63 7.33 6.22
C GLU A 32 3.19 7.91 4.92
N HIS A 33 3.58 9.19 4.91
CA HIS A 33 4.16 9.81 3.72
C HIS A 33 5.49 9.16 3.30
N HIS A 34 6.39 8.88 4.26
CA HIS A 34 7.65 8.18 3.97
C HIS A 34 7.46 6.77 3.43
N LEU A 35 6.35 6.11 3.76
CA LEU A 35 6.00 4.80 3.20
C LEU A 35 5.49 4.90 1.76
N GLN A 36 4.91 6.03 1.35
CA GLN A 36 4.51 6.28 -0.04
C GLN A 36 5.65 6.81 -0.91
N ASP A 37 6.65 7.42 -0.28
CA ASP A 37 7.82 8.00 -0.95
C ASP A 37 8.81 6.91 -1.36
N ASP A 38 8.49 6.22 -2.46
CA ASP A 38 9.37 5.28 -3.16
C ASP A 38 9.15 5.41 -4.68
N PRO A 39 10.23 5.62 -5.48
CA PRO A 39 10.12 5.85 -6.93
C PRO A 39 9.52 4.65 -7.68
N MET A 40 9.70 3.42 -7.18
CA MET A 40 9.12 2.23 -7.81
C MET A 40 7.59 2.23 -7.70
N LEU A 41 7.03 2.70 -6.58
CA LEU A 41 5.57 2.81 -6.41
C LEU A 41 4.96 3.79 -7.40
N TYR A 42 5.62 4.95 -7.58
CA TYR A 42 5.20 5.93 -8.58
C TYR A 42 5.25 5.33 -9.99
N THR A 43 6.36 4.67 -10.34
CA THR A 43 6.56 4.02 -11.64
C THR A 43 5.48 2.97 -11.93
N LEU A 44 5.20 2.08 -10.96
CA LEU A 44 4.17 1.05 -11.07
C LEU A 44 2.79 1.68 -11.31
N LYS A 45 2.45 2.74 -10.56
CA LYS A 45 1.17 3.42 -10.67
C LYS A 45 0.97 4.07 -12.04
N GLU A 46 1.99 4.75 -12.57
CA GLU A 46 1.93 5.40 -13.88
C GLU A 46 1.82 4.36 -15.01
N VAL A 47 2.65 3.32 -14.96
CA VAL A 47 2.67 2.27 -16.00
C VAL A 47 1.35 1.50 -16.03
N LEU A 48 0.75 1.22 -14.88
CA LEU A 48 -0.49 0.44 -14.81
C LEU A 48 -1.75 1.30 -14.99
N LEU A 49 -1.65 2.63 -15.00
CA LEU A 49 -2.80 3.52 -15.17
C LEU A 49 -3.71 3.17 -16.37
N PRO A 50 -3.17 2.77 -17.55
CA PRO A 50 -3.99 2.36 -18.71
C PRO A 50 -4.67 0.98 -18.55
N VAL A 51 -4.28 0.18 -17.56
CA VAL A 51 -4.84 -1.16 -17.32
C VAL A 51 -6.22 -1.05 -16.68
N HIS A 52 -6.39 -0.21 -15.66
CA HIS A 52 -7.67 -0.03 -14.98
C HIS A 52 -7.79 1.34 -14.28
N PRO A 53 -8.94 2.05 -14.38
CA PRO A 53 -9.10 3.40 -13.82
C PRO A 53 -8.98 3.48 -12.28
N ILE A 54 -9.17 2.37 -11.56
CA ILE A 54 -8.99 2.35 -10.09
C ILE A 54 -7.56 2.71 -9.68
N ILE A 55 -6.58 2.45 -10.55
CA ILE A 55 -5.15 2.58 -10.25
C ILE A 55 -4.78 4.02 -9.90
N GLY A 56 -5.38 5.00 -10.58
CA GLY A 56 -5.17 6.42 -10.27
C GLY A 56 -5.56 6.79 -8.83
N LYS A 57 -6.51 6.07 -8.23
CA LYS A 57 -7.03 6.32 -6.88
C LYS A 57 -6.30 5.53 -5.78
N LEU A 58 -5.45 4.57 -6.15
CA LEU A 58 -4.76 3.73 -5.18
C LEU A 58 -3.78 4.52 -4.33
N LYS A 59 -3.74 4.18 -3.04
CA LYS A 59 -2.69 4.58 -2.10
C LYS A 59 -1.74 3.39 -1.95
N LEU A 60 -0.58 3.51 -2.56
CA LEU A 60 0.47 2.49 -2.51
C LEU A 60 1.49 2.87 -1.43
N TYR A 61 1.98 1.87 -0.71
CA TYR A 61 2.95 2.00 0.36
C TYR A 61 4.03 0.92 0.20
N LYS A 62 5.27 1.21 0.56
CA LYS A 62 6.28 0.18 0.75
C LYS A 62 6.03 -0.54 2.08
N GLY A 63 6.32 -1.83 2.13
CA GLY A 63 6.22 -2.62 3.35
C GLY A 63 7.11 -3.84 3.29
N ASP A 64 7.23 -4.53 4.42
CA ASP A 64 8.05 -5.75 4.53
C ASP A 64 7.35 -6.98 3.96
N LYS A 65 6.05 -6.85 3.62
CA LYS A 65 5.20 -7.86 2.94
C LYS A 65 4.20 -7.14 2.04
N SER A 66 3.69 -7.85 1.05
CA SER A 66 2.60 -7.36 0.19
C SER A 66 1.25 -7.78 0.72
N TYR A 67 0.36 -6.80 0.87
CA TYR A 67 -0.99 -7.02 1.37
C TYR A 67 -1.87 -5.78 1.18
N THR A 68 -3.17 -5.98 1.23
CA THR A 68 -4.17 -4.92 1.16
C THR A 68 -4.85 -4.70 2.51
N ILE A 69 -4.95 -3.44 2.97
CA ILE A 69 -5.72 -3.04 4.15
C ILE A 69 -7.00 -2.31 3.72
N ASN A 70 -8.14 -2.76 4.26
CA ASN A 70 -9.46 -2.12 4.10
C ASN A 70 -9.87 -1.85 2.65
N LYS A 71 -9.35 -2.62 1.68
CA LYS A 71 -9.59 -2.41 0.25
C LYS A 71 -9.28 -0.97 -0.22
N GLU A 72 -8.35 -0.28 0.44
CA GLU A 72 -8.00 1.12 0.15
C GLU A 72 -6.49 1.36 0.07
N LYS A 73 -5.72 0.68 0.92
CA LYS A 73 -4.27 0.84 1.03
C LYS A 73 -3.59 -0.47 0.62
N ILE A 74 -2.69 -0.41 -0.35
CA ILE A 74 -1.86 -1.55 -0.76
C ILE A 74 -0.45 -1.32 -0.23
N PHE A 75 0.07 -2.27 0.53
CA PHE A 75 1.47 -2.35 0.89
C PHE A 75 2.15 -3.31 -0.08
N LEU A 76 3.33 -2.93 -0.58
CA LEU A 76 4.14 -3.74 -1.48
C LEU A 76 5.53 -3.97 -0.88
N CYS A 77 5.94 -5.23 -0.90
CA CYS A 77 7.32 -5.64 -0.69
C CYS A 77 8.11 -5.41 -1.99
N LEU A 78 8.87 -4.33 -2.01
CA LEU A 78 9.53 -3.86 -3.23
C LEU A 78 10.92 -4.45 -3.42
N ARG A 79 11.60 -4.78 -2.32
CA ARG A 79 13.02 -5.14 -2.30
C ARG A 79 13.22 -6.53 -1.68
N ASP A 80 14.25 -7.22 -2.15
CA ASP A 80 14.71 -8.49 -1.61
C ASP A 80 15.59 -8.30 -0.35
N GLU A 81 16.12 -9.41 0.18
CA GLU A 81 17.03 -9.45 1.33
C GLU A 81 18.34 -8.66 1.14
N ASN A 82 18.75 -8.41 -0.11
CA ASN A 82 19.94 -7.63 -0.43
C ASN A 82 19.63 -6.13 -0.57
N GLY A 83 18.35 -5.74 -0.44
CA GLY A 83 17.89 -4.38 -0.64
C GLY A 83 17.70 -4.01 -2.11
N GLU A 84 17.77 -4.96 -3.03
CA GLU A 84 17.57 -4.74 -4.46
C GLU A 84 16.09 -4.85 -4.83
N TYR A 85 15.63 -4.04 -5.78
CA TYR A 85 14.23 -4.15 -6.22
C TYR A 85 13.97 -5.50 -6.88
N TYR A 86 12.83 -6.12 -6.54
CA TYR A 86 12.37 -7.29 -7.27
C TYR A 86 12.18 -6.96 -8.77
N PRO A 87 12.30 -7.97 -9.65
CA PRO A 87 12.07 -7.77 -11.08
C PRO A 87 10.74 -7.09 -11.36
N PHE A 88 10.73 -6.12 -12.28
CA PHE A 88 9.55 -5.29 -12.53
C PHE A 88 8.30 -6.11 -12.90
N ASN A 89 8.46 -7.18 -13.69
CA ASN A 89 7.38 -8.09 -14.05
C ASN A 89 6.74 -8.78 -12.82
N MET A 90 7.56 -9.10 -11.80
CA MET A 90 7.09 -9.66 -10.53
C MET A 90 6.27 -8.62 -9.75
N LEU A 91 6.76 -7.38 -9.66
CA LEU A 91 6.07 -6.31 -8.95
C LEU A 91 4.72 -5.95 -9.62
N ILE A 92 4.65 -5.99 -10.95
CA ILE A 92 3.38 -5.85 -11.69
C ILE A 92 2.43 -6.98 -11.31
N TYR A 93 2.88 -8.24 -11.36
CA TYR A 93 2.05 -9.40 -11.03
C TYR A 93 1.45 -9.27 -9.62
N VAL A 94 2.28 -8.93 -8.63
CA VAL A 94 1.86 -8.77 -7.23
C VAL A 94 0.91 -7.57 -7.06
N LEU A 95 1.19 -6.43 -7.68
CA LEU A 95 0.29 -5.28 -7.57
C LEU A 95 -1.08 -5.57 -8.21
N LEU A 96 -1.13 -6.25 -9.36
CA LEU A 96 -2.40 -6.67 -9.96
C LEU A 96 -3.16 -7.68 -9.08
N HIS A 97 -2.44 -8.55 -8.36
CA HIS A 97 -3.01 -9.46 -7.37
C HIS A 97 -3.70 -8.69 -6.23
N GLU A 98 -3.01 -7.71 -5.64
CA GLU A 98 -3.56 -6.88 -4.57
C GLU A 98 -4.74 -6.02 -5.05
N ILE A 99 -4.67 -5.47 -6.27
CA ILE A 99 -5.81 -4.76 -6.88
C ILE A 99 -7.01 -5.69 -7.06
N SER A 100 -6.79 -6.97 -7.36
CA SER A 100 -7.88 -7.94 -7.50
C SER A 100 -8.57 -8.20 -6.16
N HIS A 101 -7.84 -8.20 -5.05
CA HIS A 101 -8.42 -8.22 -3.70
C HIS A 101 -9.27 -6.97 -3.42
N MET A 102 -8.86 -5.81 -3.93
CA MET A 102 -9.65 -4.58 -3.81
C MET A 102 -10.94 -4.62 -4.64
N LEU A 103 -10.86 -5.11 -5.88
CA LEU A 103 -12.00 -5.19 -6.79
C LEU A 103 -13.01 -6.27 -6.40
N ASN A 104 -12.57 -7.32 -5.70
CA ASN A 104 -13.44 -8.35 -5.18
C ASN A 104 -14.13 -7.86 -3.90
N THR A 105 -15.27 -7.18 -4.03
CA THR A 105 -15.98 -6.57 -2.89
C THR A 105 -16.71 -7.60 -2.03
N ASP A 106 -17.15 -8.70 -2.61
CA ASP A 106 -18.18 -9.57 -2.05
C ASP A 106 -17.60 -10.77 -1.27
N ASP A 107 -16.28 -10.97 -1.31
CA ASP A 107 -15.60 -12.09 -0.66
C ASP A 107 -14.20 -11.70 -0.15
N VAL A 108 -13.64 -12.57 0.69
CA VAL A 108 -12.29 -12.50 1.24
C VAL A 108 -11.51 -13.72 0.74
N GLY A 109 -10.44 -13.50 -0.03
CA GLY A 109 -9.54 -14.55 -0.51
C GLY A 109 -9.54 -14.71 -2.04
N HIS A 110 -9.07 -15.88 -2.50
CA HIS A 110 -8.83 -16.21 -3.91
C HIS A 110 -9.98 -17.06 -4.48
N THR A 111 -11.18 -16.49 -4.50
CA THR A 111 -12.37 -17.18 -5.03
C THR A 111 -12.44 -17.09 -6.56
N PRO A 112 -13.34 -17.82 -7.24
CA PRO A 112 -13.48 -17.70 -8.70
C PRO A 112 -13.74 -16.26 -9.18
N ALA A 113 -14.44 -15.46 -8.37
CA ALA A 113 -14.66 -14.04 -8.65
C ALA A 113 -13.34 -13.24 -8.58
N PHE A 114 -12.50 -13.49 -7.57
CA PHE A 114 -11.15 -12.93 -7.49
C PHE A 114 -10.32 -13.30 -8.72
N HIS A 115 -10.25 -14.59 -9.06
CA HIS A 115 -9.42 -15.06 -10.17
C HIS A 115 -9.87 -14.45 -11.49
N LYS A 116 -11.17 -14.37 -11.73
CA LYS A 116 -11.72 -13.67 -12.91
C LYS A 116 -11.21 -12.22 -13.00
N LYS A 117 -11.22 -11.47 -11.89
CA LYS A 117 -10.71 -10.09 -11.86
C LYS A 117 -9.20 -10.01 -12.08
N PHE A 118 -8.46 -10.95 -11.50
CA PHE A 118 -7.02 -11.00 -11.64
C PHE A 118 -6.61 -11.33 -13.07
N ASP A 119 -7.26 -12.31 -13.69
CA ASP A 119 -7.04 -12.71 -15.08
C ASP A 119 -7.41 -11.56 -16.04
N GLU A 120 -8.55 -10.89 -15.83
CA GLU A 120 -8.95 -9.70 -16.61
C GLU A 120 -7.86 -8.61 -16.58
N LEU A 121 -7.24 -8.38 -15.43
CA LEU A 121 -6.16 -7.39 -15.27
C LEU A 121 -4.84 -7.85 -15.92
N LEU A 122 -4.46 -9.11 -15.74
CA LEU A 122 -3.24 -9.68 -16.33
C LEU A 122 -3.33 -9.73 -17.85
N ASP A 123 -4.46 -10.14 -18.41
CA ASP A 123 -4.72 -10.15 -19.85
C ASP A 123 -4.61 -8.75 -20.42
N ARG A 124 -5.23 -7.77 -19.76
CA ARG A 124 -5.16 -6.36 -20.19
C ARG A 124 -3.73 -5.82 -20.13
N ALA A 125 -3.00 -6.08 -19.05
CA ALA A 125 -1.59 -5.67 -18.93
C ALA A 125 -0.70 -6.35 -19.98
N THR A 126 -0.98 -7.61 -20.32
CA THR A 126 -0.26 -8.37 -21.37
C THR A 126 -0.51 -7.78 -22.74
N GLN A 127 -1.77 -7.50 -23.09
CA GLN A 127 -2.14 -6.87 -24.37
C GLN A 127 -1.48 -5.50 -24.58
N LEU A 128 -1.26 -4.77 -23.48
CA LEU A 128 -0.57 -3.47 -23.48
C LEU A 128 0.96 -3.60 -23.48
N GLY A 129 1.51 -4.81 -23.40
CA GLY A 129 2.95 -5.06 -23.31
C GLY A 129 3.58 -4.67 -21.97
N ILE A 130 2.76 -4.45 -20.94
CA ILE A 130 3.21 -4.06 -19.60
C ILE A 130 3.65 -5.29 -18.80
N PHE A 131 2.90 -6.39 -18.90
CA PHE A 131 3.21 -7.66 -18.26
C PHE A 131 3.62 -8.70 -19.30
N ASN A 132 4.64 -9.51 -18.98
CA ASN A 132 5.08 -10.62 -19.81
C ASN A 132 4.80 -11.96 -19.10
N PRO A 133 3.79 -12.73 -19.55
CA PRO A 133 3.43 -14.00 -18.93
C PRO A 133 4.46 -15.12 -19.17
N SER A 134 5.40 -14.95 -20.11
CA SER A 134 6.47 -15.92 -20.35
C SER A 134 7.60 -15.82 -19.33
N ILE A 135 7.67 -14.75 -18.55
CA ILE A 135 8.65 -14.59 -17.47
C ILE A 135 8.12 -15.30 -16.21
N PRO A 136 8.84 -16.28 -15.64
CA PRO A 136 8.40 -16.98 -14.44
C PRO A 136 8.24 -16.06 -13.23
N ILE A 137 7.22 -16.33 -12.42
CA ILE A 137 6.96 -15.66 -11.14
C ILE A 137 7.85 -16.27 -10.05
N LEU A 138 8.51 -15.41 -9.27
CA LEU A 138 9.38 -15.82 -8.15
C LEU A 138 8.53 -16.42 -7.02
N GLN A 139 8.79 -17.68 -6.68
CA GLN A 139 8.03 -18.40 -5.66
C GLN A 139 8.39 -17.95 -4.24
N ASN A 140 9.63 -17.50 -4.03
CA ASN A 140 10.14 -17.01 -2.76
C ASN A 140 9.98 -15.49 -2.59
N TYR A 141 9.06 -14.87 -3.33
CA TYR A 141 8.78 -13.45 -3.21
C TYR A 141 8.45 -13.07 -1.77
N CYS A 142 9.27 -12.19 -1.19
CA CYS A 142 9.13 -11.68 0.16
C CYS A 142 9.08 -12.77 1.26
N GLN A 143 9.75 -13.90 1.02
CA GLN A 143 9.90 -15.00 1.98
C GLN A 143 11.30 -14.99 2.61
N HIS A 144 11.77 -13.81 3.00
CA HIS A 144 13.03 -13.63 3.72
C HIS A 144 12.67 -13.39 5.19
N ASP A 145 13.16 -14.26 6.08
CA ASP A 145 12.88 -14.27 7.53
C ASP A 145 13.79 -13.29 8.31
#